data_AF-A0A090WP75-F1
#
_entry.id   AF-A0A090WP75-F1
#
_cell.length_a   1.000
_cell.length_b   1.000
_cell.length_c   1.000
_cell.angle_alpha   90.00
_cell.angle_beta   90.00
_cell.angle_gamma   90.00
#
_symmetry.space_group_name_H-M   'P 1'
#
loop_
_entity.id
_entity.type
_entity.pdbx_description
1 polymer ?
#
loop_
_entity_poly.entity_id
_entity_poly.type
_entity_poly.pdbx_seq_one_letter_code
_entity_poly.pdbx_strand_id
1 'polypeptide(L)'
;MQLKDLRKAAIAFLDNGGDKSCDYCKGPRDPESSDNPDKAIISLANDRETTYKTYIAVQNELVAAYNDLRNARAQAQFGMSFVEMEANQKDVNWPGNKEALKKKIDQIKAEYPQKLSEVQK
;
A
#
# COMPACT_ATOMS: atom_id res chain seq x y z
N MET A 1 -2.10 20.72 0.58
CA MET A 1 -2.13 19.43 -0.15
C MET A 1 -3.58 18.98 -0.26
N GLN A 2 -4.09 18.67 -1.45
CA GLN A 2 -5.43 18.09 -1.59
C GLN A 2 -5.39 16.59 -1.27
N LEU A 3 -6.54 15.98 -0.95
CA LEU A 3 -6.62 14.54 -0.65
C LEU A 3 -6.06 13.65 -1.77
N LYS A 4 -6.24 14.04 -3.04
CA LYS A 4 -5.68 13.30 -4.18
C LYS A 4 -4.16 13.42 -4.27
N ASP A 5 -3.60 14.53 -3.80
CA ASP A 5 -2.15 14.73 -3.75
C ASP A 5 -1.52 13.88 -2.65
N LEU A 6 -2.25 13.65 -1.55
CA LEU A 6 -1.82 12.75 -0.47
C LEU A 6 -1.59 11.33 -0.99
N ARG A 7 -2.53 10.79 -1.79
CA ARG A 7 -2.37 9.45 -2.37
C ARG A 7 -1.12 9.34 -3.23
N LYS A 8 -0.92 10.32 -4.13
CA LYS A 8 0.26 10.34 -5.01
C LYS A 8 1.56 10.46 -4.21
N ALA A 9 1.58 11.31 -3.19
CA ALA A 9 2.74 11.47 -2.31
C ALA A 9 3.03 10.19 -1.54
N ALA A 10 2.01 9.51 -1.01
CA ALA A 10 2.17 8.22 -0.33
C ALA A 10 2.70 7.14 -1.27
N ILE A 11 2.19 7.04 -2.50
CA ILE A 11 2.71 6.11 -3.52
C ILE A 11 4.18 6.41 -3.81
N ALA A 12 4.53 7.66 -4.08
CA ALA A 12 5.91 8.06 -4.40
C ALA A 12 6.86 7.79 -3.23
N PHE A 13 6.42 8.02 -2.00
CA PHE A 13 7.18 7.73 -0.79
C PHE A 13 7.37 6.21 -0.62
N LEU A 14 6.30 5.42 -0.65
CA LEU A 14 6.36 3.97 -0.42
C LEU A 14 7.15 3.24 -1.50
N ASP A 15 7.06 3.67 -2.76
CA ASP A 15 7.72 3.02 -3.90
C ASP A 15 9.09 3.62 -4.25
N ASN A 16 9.68 4.44 -3.37
CA ASN A 16 10.90 5.19 -3.66
C ASN A 16 12.12 4.29 -3.92
N GLY A 17 12.47 3.41 -2.98
CA GLY A 17 13.61 2.48 -3.12
C GLY A 17 14.99 3.13 -2.95
N GLY A 18 15.14 4.12 -2.05
CA GLY A 18 16.36 4.91 -1.85
C GLY A 18 17.61 4.11 -1.47
N ASP A 19 17.47 3.00 -0.73
CA ASP A 19 18.59 2.14 -0.35
C ASP A 19 18.95 1.08 -1.41
N LYS A 20 18.21 1.07 -2.53
CA LYS A 20 18.33 0.14 -3.65
C LYS A 20 18.11 -1.33 -3.26
N SER A 21 17.55 -1.62 -2.08
CA SER A 21 17.20 -3.00 -1.69
C SER A 21 15.89 -3.48 -2.33
N CYS A 22 15.13 -2.57 -2.95
CA CYS A 22 13.87 -2.85 -3.60
C CYS A 22 14.03 -2.92 -5.12
N ASP A 23 14.15 -4.14 -5.64
CA ASP A 23 14.33 -4.40 -7.08
C ASP A 23 13.07 -4.15 -7.91
N TYR A 24 11.90 -4.13 -7.27
CA TYR A 24 10.60 -3.94 -7.94
C TYR A 24 10.03 -2.54 -7.80
N CYS A 25 10.66 -1.68 -6.99
CA CYS A 25 10.24 -0.30 -6.82
C CYS A 25 10.47 0.51 -8.10
N LYS A 26 9.53 1.38 -8.44
CA LYS A 26 9.55 2.21 -9.65
C LYS A 26 9.78 3.70 -9.36
N GLY A 27 9.97 4.07 -8.09
CA GLY A 27 10.29 5.42 -7.67
C GLY A 27 11.71 5.88 -8.04
N PRO A 28 12.03 7.15 -7.71
CA PRO A 28 13.27 7.79 -8.16
C PRO A 28 14.53 7.29 -7.45
N ARG A 29 14.41 6.44 -6.42
CA ARG A 29 15.52 5.99 -5.55
C ARG A 29 16.26 7.17 -4.91
N ASP A 30 15.48 8.15 -4.46
CA ASP A 30 16.00 9.32 -3.79
C ASP A 30 16.49 8.93 -2.38
N PRO A 31 17.78 9.12 -2.04
CA PRO A 31 18.32 8.81 -0.71
C PRO A 31 17.74 9.70 0.40
N GLU A 32 17.11 10.84 0.07
CA GLU A 32 16.43 11.70 1.05
C GLU A 32 14.98 11.27 1.34
N SER A 33 14.46 10.29 0.61
CA SER A 33 13.12 9.71 0.77
C SER A 33 13.20 8.30 1.37
N SER A 34 12.16 7.47 1.25
CA SER A 34 12.12 6.16 1.91
C SER A 34 13.13 5.16 1.31
N ASP A 35 13.77 4.39 2.19
CA ASP A 35 14.67 3.30 1.80
C ASP A 35 13.98 2.27 0.89
N ASN A 36 12.86 1.71 1.36
CA ASN A 36 12.08 0.70 0.67
C ASN A 36 10.69 0.54 1.34
N PRO A 37 9.71 -0.14 0.69
CA PRO A 37 8.36 -0.28 1.22
C PRO A 37 8.28 -0.99 2.57
N ASP A 38 9.22 -1.90 2.88
CA ASP A 38 9.24 -2.58 4.17
C ASP A 38 9.67 -1.64 5.30
N LYS A 39 10.66 -0.78 5.09
CA LYS A 39 11.09 0.17 6.12
C LYS A 39 10.21 1.42 6.20
N ALA A 40 9.45 1.73 5.15
CA ALA A 40 8.63 2.93 5.07
C ALA A 40 7.47 2.88 6.09
N ILE A 41 7.42 3.86 6.99
CA ILE A 41 6.33 4.03 7.97
C ILE A 41 5.68 5.38 7.71
N ILE A 42 4.35 5.39 7.56
CA ILE A 42 3.57 6.62 7.47
C ILE A 42 2.92 6.86 8.84
N SER A 43 3.33 7.96 9.48
CA SER A 43 2.77 8.39 10.76
C SER A 43 1.70 9.45 10.53
N LEU A 44 0.47 9.14 10.87
CA LEU A 44 -0.65 10.09 10.85
C LEU A 44 -0.77 10.76 12.22
N ALA A 45 -0.42 12.05 12.26
CA ALA A 45 -0.67 12.90 13.42
C ALA A 45 -2.00 13.63 13.24
N ASN A 46 -2.89 13.54 14.24
CA ASN A 46 -4.15 14.27 14.25
C ASN A 46 -4.20 15.20 15.47
N ASP A 47 -4.64 16.43 15.24
CA ASP A 47 -4.97 17.36 16.30
C ASP A 47 -6.39 17.12 16.80
N ARG A 48 -6.68 17.46 18.06
CA ARG A 48 -8.00 17.28 18.70
C ARG A 48 -9.15 17.97 17.96
N GLU A 49 -8.85 19.03 17.19
CA GLU A 49 -9.83 19.78 16.39
C GLU A 49 -10.13 19.11 15.03
N THR A 50 -9.39 18.05 14.68
CA THR A 50 -9.58 17.34 13.41
C THR A 50 -10.94 16.66 13.39
N THR A 51 -11.77 17.00 12.40
CA THR A 51 -13.07 16.35 12.26
C THR A 51 -12.89 14.87 11.91
N TYR A 52 -13.76 14.02 12.44
CA TYR A 52 -13.79 12.60 12.10
C TYR A 52 -13.87 12.35 10.59
N LYS A 53 -14.62 13.20 9.87
CA LYS A 53 -14.73 13.13 8.40
C LYS A 53 -13.37 13.32 7.71
N THR A 54 -12.58 14.30 8.17
CA THR A 54 -11.23 14.55 7.63
C THR A 54 -10.31 13.37 7.93
N TYR A 55 -10.33 12.86 9.15
CA TYR A 55 -9.53 11.70 9.55
C TYR A 55 -9.82 10.47 8.67
N ILE A 56 -11.10 10.12 8.48
CA ILE A 56 -11.50 8.99 7.62
C ILE A 56 -11.11 9.23 6.17
N ALA A 57 -11.25 10.46 5.66
CA ALA A 57 -10.85 10.77 4.29
C ALA A 57 -9.35 10.54 4.06
N VAL A 58 -8.51 10.97 5.00
CA VAL A 58 -7.05 10.75 4.95
C VAL A 58 -6.72 9.26 4.99
N GLN A 59 -7.32 8.51 5.92
CA GLN A 59 -7.11 7.06 6.03
C GLN A 59 -7.49 6.33 4.74
N ASN A 60 -8.62 6.69 4.11
CA ASN A 60 -9.06 6.09 2.85
C ASN A 60 -8.05 6.34 1.72
N GLU A 61 -7.47 7.53 1.63
CA GLU A 61 -6.46 7.84 0.62
C GLU A 61 -5.15 7.09 0.84
N LEU A 62 -4.72 6.91 2.10
CA LEU A 62 -3.55 6.10 2.44
C LEU A 62 -3.77 4.62 2.11
N VAL A 63 -4.92 4.05 2.47
CA VAL A 63 -5.28 2.67 2.12
C VAL A 63 -5.35 2.51 0.59
N ALA A 64 -5.89 3.49 -0.12
CA ALA A 64 -5.94 3.48 -1.58
C ALA A 64 -4.52 3.49 -2.19
N ALA A 65 -3.58 4.25 -1.64
CA ALA A 65 -2.18 4.24 -2.09
C ALA A 65 -1.54 2.84 -1.99
N TYR A 66 -1.74 2.14 -0.87
CA TYR A 66 -1.27 0.75 -0.74
C TYR A 66 -1.94 -0.19 -1.74
N ASN A 67 -3.24 -0.04 -1.96
CA ASN A 67 -3.96 -0.87 -2.93
C ASN A 67 -3.48 -0.63 -4.36
N ASP A 68 -3.17 0.61 -4.74
CA ASP A 68 -2.63 0.93 -6.07
C ASP A 68 -1.27 0.24 -6.30
N LEU A 69 -0.37 0.30 -5.31
CA LEU A 69 0.93 -0.38 -5.36
C LEU A 69 0.78 -1.91 -5.43
N ARG A 70 -0.04 -2.47 -4.55
CA ARG A 70 -0.30 -3.93 -4.53
C ARG A 70 -0.96 -4.40 -5.80
N ASN A 71 -1.90 -3.64 -6.37
CA ASN A 71 -2.52 -3.94 -7.66
C ASN A 71 -1.48 -3.95 -8.78
N ALA A 72 -0.65 -2.93 -8.87
CA ALA A 72 0.40 -2.86 -9.89
C ALA A 72 1.38 -4.03 -9.77
N ARG A 73 1.75 -4.40 -8.54
CA ARG A 73 2.65 -5.53 -8.26
C ARG A 73 2.02 -6.88 -8.59
N ALA A 74 0.79 -7.11 -8.16
CA ALA A 74 0.03 -8.32 -8.46
C ALA A 74 -0.21 -8.48 -9.96
N GLN A 75 -0.54 -7.39 -10.66
CA GLN A 75 -0.71 -7.40 -12.10
C GLN A 75 0.61 -7.76 -12.80
N ALA A 76 1.74 -7.22 -12.35
CA ALA A 76 3.05 -7.50 -12.94
C ALA A 76 3.53 -8.94 -12.70
N GLN A 77 3.26 -9.52 -11.52
CA GLN A 77 3.71 -10.88 -11.17
C GLN A 77 2.75 -11.99 -11.62
N PHE A 78 1.44 -11.75 -11.52
CA PHE A 78 0.42 -12.79 -11.63
C PHE A 78 -0.65 -12.50 -12.69
N GLY A 79 -0.62 -11.33 -13.33
CA GLY A 79 -1.59 -10.94 -14.35
C GLY A 79 -3.00 -10.65 -13.81
N MET A 80 -3.15 -10.55 -12.49
CA MET A 80 -4.43 -10.32 -11.80
C MET A 80 -4.28 -9.17 -10.81
N SER A 81 -5.31 -8.33 -10.68
CA SER A 81 -5.29 -7.25 -9.69
C SER A 81 -5.35 -7.82 -8.27
N PHE A 82 -4.70 -7.15 -7.32
CA PHE A 82 -4.70 -7.57 -5.93
C PHE A 82 -6.12 -7.58 -5.33
N VAL A 83 -6.96 -6.61 -5.70
CA VAL A 83 -8.37 -6.55 -5.29
C VAL A 83 -9.15 -7.77 -5.79
N GLU A 84 -8.94 -8.18 -7.04
CA GLU A 84 -9.56 -9.39 -7.59
C GLU A 84 -9.05 -10.66 -6.91
N MET A 85 -7.74 -10.74 -6.61
CA MET A 85 -7.18 -11.85 -5.84
C MET A 85 -7.85 -11.96 -4.46
N GLU A 86 -8.02 -10.86 -3.73
CA GLU A 86 -8.69 -10.88 -2.43
C GLU A 86 -10.18 -11.23 -2.55
N ALA A 87 -10.86 -10.78 -3.62
CA ALA A 87 -12.26 -11.15 -3.89
C ALA A 87 -12.40 -12.66 -4.16
N ASN A 88 -11.57 -13.21 -5.06
CA ASN A 88 -11.53 -14.63 -5.40
C ASN A 88 -11.16 -15.51 -4.19
N GLN A 89 -10.30 -15.01 -3.30
CA GLN A 89 -9.93 -15.74 -2.08
C GLN A 89 -11.11 -15.87 -1.10
N LYS A 90 -11.95 -14.83 -1.02
CA LYS A 90 -13.15 -14.80 -0.16
C LYS A 90 -14.35 -15.51 -0.78
N ASP A 91 -14.44 -15.59 -2.09
CA ASP A 91 -15.53 -16.27 -2.79
C ASP A 91 -15.48 -17.78 -2.54
N VAL A 92 -16.51 -18.32 -1.88
CA VAL A 92 -16.65 -19.74 -1.58
C VAL A 92 -16.66 -20.59 -2.85
N ASN A 93 -17.22 -20.08 -3.94
CA ASN A 93 -17.43 -20.79 -5.20
C ASN A 93 -16.29 -20.63 -6.21
N TRP A 94 -15.24 -19.88 -5.87
CA TRP A 94 -14.12 -19.70 -6.79
C TRP A 94 -13.43 -21.04 -7.08
N PRO A 95 -13.34 -21.47 -8.35
CA PRO A 95 -12.93 -22.84 -8.72
C PRO A 95 -11.41 -23.07 -8.63
N GLY A 96 -10.63 -22.05 -8.31
CA GLY A 96 -9.16 -22.12 -8.24
C GLY A 96 -8.62 -22.61 -6.90
N ASN A 97 -7.29 -22.72 -6.82
CA ASN A 97 -6.60 -23.13 -5.59
C ASN A 97 -6.48 -21.95 -4.60
N LYS A 98 -7.31 -21.94 -3.55
CA LYS A 98 -7.33 -20.88 -2.53
C LYS A 98 -6.06 -20.78 -1.70
N GLU A 99 -5.39 -21.89 -1.43
CA GLU A 99 -4.12 -21.87 -0.68
C GLU A 99 -3.01 -21.22 -1.49
N ALA A 100 -2.91 -21.58 -2.78
CA ALA A 100 -1.96 -20.96 -3.70
C ALA A 100 -2.27 -19.46 -3.89
N LEU A 101 -3.55 -19.10 -4.02
CA LEU A 101 -3.96 -17.70 -4.12
C LEU A 101 -3.61 -16.91 -2.85
N LYS A 102 -3.86 -17.49 -1.68
CA LYS A 102 -3.49 -16.89 -0.39
C LYS A 102 -1.99 -16.64 -0.29
N LYS A 103 -1.14 -17.61 -0.67
CA LYS A 103 0.33 -17.42 -0.68
C LYS A 103 0.75 -16.25 -1.57
N LYS A 104 0.13 -16.10 -2.75
CA LYS A 104 0.39 -14.96 -3.64
C LYS A 104 -0.05 -13.63 -3.01
N ILE A 105 -1.23 -13.59 -2.39
CA ILE A 105 -1.71 -12.39 -1.67
C ILE A 105 -0.75 -12.03 -0.53
N ASP A 106 -0.32 -13.01 0.26
CA ASP A 106 0.58 -12.81 1.40
C ASP A 106 1.96 -12.32 0.93
N GLN A 107 2.45 -12.83 -0.20
CA GLN A 107 3.67 -12.32 -0.84
C GLN A 107 3.55 -10.84 -1.20
N ILE A 108 2.47 -10.44 -1.87
CA ILE A 108 2.24 -9.02 -2.25
C ILE A 108 2.11 -8.13 -1.00
N LYS A 109 1.46 -8.62 0.06
CA LYS A 109 1.36 -7.90 1.35
C LYS A 109 2.71 -7.77 2.04
N ALA A 110 3.59 -8.76 1.92
CA ALA A 110 4.93 -8.71 2.47
C ALA A 110 5.85 -7.78 1.69
N GLU A 111 5.67 -7.67 0.37
CA GLU A 111 6.40 -6.72 -0.48
C GLU A 111 5.95 -5.28 -0.19
N TYR A 112 4.64 -5.00 -0.11
CA TYR A 112 4.12 -3.69 0.29
C TYR A 112 3.35 -3.77 1.62
N PRO A 113 4.04 -3.85 2.77
CA PRO A 113 3.39 -3.94 4.08
C PRO A 113 2.74 -2.62 4.46
N GLN A 114 1.51 -2.67 4.96
CA GLN A 114 0.78 -1.47 5.36
C GLN A 114 1.18 -1.06 6.78
N LYS A 115 2.23 -0.24 6.89
CA LYS A 115 2.78 0.27 8.15
C LYS A 115 2.28 1.69 8.41
N LEU A 116 1.03 1.78 8.86
CA LEU A 116 0.41 3.03 9.31
C LEU A 116 0.50 3.13 10.84
N SER A 117 1.09 4.21 11.32
CA SER A 117 1.14 4.54 12.76
C SER A 117 0.27 5.76 13.03
N GLU A 118 -0.54 5.70 14.08
CA GLU A 118 -1.35 6.83 14.52
C GLU A 118 -0.77 7.43 15.78
N VAL A 119 -0.62 8.75 15.79
CA VAL A 119 -0.17 9.50 16.96
C VAL A 119 -1.21 10.57 17.25
N GLN A 120 -1.79 10.51 18.45
CA GLN A 120 -2.66 11.56 18.95
C GLN A 120 -1.82 12.61 19.66
N LYS A 121 -2.03 13.89 19.36
CA LYS A 121 -1.46 15.02 20.10
C LYS A 121 -2.52 15.73 20.94
#